data_AF-X1VJX4-F1
#
_entry.id   AF-X1VJX4-F1
#
_cell.length_a   1.000
_cell.length_b   1.000
_cell.length_c   1.000
_cell.angle_alpha   90.00
_cell.angle_beta   90.00
_cell.angle_gamma   90.00
#
_symmetry.space_group_name_H-M   'P 1'
#
loop_
_entity.id
_entity.type
_entity.pdbx_description
1 polymer ?
#
loop_
_entity_poly.entity_id
_entity_poly.type
_entity_poly.pdbx_seq_one_letter_code
_entity_poly.pdbx_strand_id
1 'polypeptide(L)'
;DTLAGLSIANAGVTLPHGIAMAIGGSCPHIMHGEALAAVYPEFMRFTYCSAIQKFATLARIFDSDFTDTTDEAAAKKSCSMIDDFLKKIGMYLSLKGLKVPENELKKIADHSMELPDYT
;
A
#
# COMPACT_ATOMS: atom_id res chain seq x y z
N ASP A 1 -10.55 -4.65 12.52
CA ASP A 1 -9.31 -4.57 13.32
C ASP A 1 -8.80 -5.87 13.92
N THR A 2 -9.65 -6.81 14.34
CA THR A 2 -9.16 -7.98 15.12
C THR A 2 -8.11 -8.86 14.41
N LEU A 3 -8.34 -9.27 13.16
CA LEU A 3 -7.41 -10.16 12.44
C LEU A 3 -6.21 -9.41 11.85
N ALA A 4 -6.45 -8.27 11.20
CA ALA A 4 -5.38 -7.46 10.61
C ALA A 4 -4.42 -6.90 11.67
N GLY A 5 -4.96 -6.45 12.80
CA GLY A 5 -4.15 -5.98 13.94
C GLY A 5 -3.28 -7.10 14.53
N LEU A 6 -3.83 -8.31 14.66
CA LEU A 6 -3.05 -9.47 15.12
C LEU A 6 -1.91 -9.81 14.15
N SER A 7 -2.16 -9.79 12.83
CA SER A 7 -1.11 -10.02 11.83
C SER A 7 -0.02 -8.96 11.90
N ILE A 8 -0.40 -7.68 11.95
CA ILE A 8 0.55 -6.56 12.01
C ILE A 8 1.38 -6.60 13.30
N ALA A 9 0.76 -6.90 14.44
CA ALA A 9 1.47 -6.99 15.72
C ALA A 9 2.56 -8.07 15.75
N ASN A 10 2.44 -9.11 14.92
CA ASN A 10 3.41 -10.21 14.87
C ASN A 10 4.41 -10.12 13.70
N ALA A 11 3.97 -9.62 12.54
CA ALA A 11 4.79 -9.58 11.33
C ALA A 11 5.28 -8.17 10.96
N GLY A 12 4.79 -7.14 11.65
CA GLY A 12 5.03 -5.75 11.32
C GLY A 12 4.28 -5.30 10.07
N VAL A 13 4.74 -4.17 9.54
CA VAL A 13 4.24 -3.54 8.31
C VAL A 13 5.38 -3.36 7.30
N THR A 14 5.05 -2.91 6.09
CA THR A 14 6.03 -2.66 5.03
C THR A 14 6.13 -1.16 4.71
N LEU A 15 6.97 -0.81 3.73
CA LEU A 15 7.28 0.56 3.30
C LEU A 15 6.06 1.52 3.15
N PRO A 16 4.86 1.11 2.67
CA PRO A 16 3.70 1.99 2.63
C PRO A 16 3.36 2.65 3.97
N HIS A 17 3.57 1.96 5.09
CA HIS A 17 3.33 2.54 6.41
C HIS A 17 4.40 3.57 6.77
N GLY A 18 5.68 3.30 6.46
CA GLY A 18 6.76 4.28 6.62
C GLY A 18 6.49 5.57 5.83
N ILE A 19 6.11 5.42 4.57
CA ILE A 19 5.72 6.55 3.72
C ILE A 19 4.49 7.28 4.29
N ALA A 20 3.46 6.55 4.71
CA ALA A 20 2.25 7.16 5.28
C ALA A 20 2.52 7.93 6.59
N MET A 21 3.45 7.44 7.43
CA MET A 21 3.90 8.17 8.63
C MET A 21 4.65 9.45 8.26
N ALA A 22 5.57 9.39 7.29
CA ALA A 22 6.31 10.56 6.81
C ALA A 22 5.38 11.61 6.15
N ILE A 23 4.37 11.17 5.39
CA ILE A 23 3.31 12.03 4.86
C ILE A 23 2.54 12.68 6.01
N GLY A 24 2.09 11.92 7.01
CA GLY A 24 1.35 12.47 8.14
C GLY A 24 2.16 13.52 8.94
N GLY A 25 3.47 13.29 9.10
CA GLY A 25 4.37 14.25 9.74
C GLY A 25 4.58 15.54 8.94
N SER A 26 4.59 15.45 7.60
CA SER A 26 4.79 16.60 6.71
C SER A 26 3.48 17.31 6.33
N CYS A 27 2.36 16.60 6.36
CA CYS A 27 1.03 17.04 5.93
C CYS A 27 -0.03 16.58 6.95
N PRO A 28 -0.16 17.23 8.12
CA PRO A 28 -1.02 16.78 9.22
C PRO A 28 -2.52 16.75 8.90
N HIS A 29 -2.94 17.40 7.81
CA HIS A 29 -4.33 17.38 7.33
C HIS A 29 -4.69 16.08 6.60
N ILE A 30 -3.72 15.25 6.22
CA ILE A 30 -3.95 13.99 5.53
C ILE A 30 -4.12 12.88 6.57
N MET A 31 -5.23 12.17 6.52
CA MET A 31 -5.48 11.05 7.43
C MET A 31 -4.59 9.85 7.06
N HIS A 32 -4.18 9.05 8.06
CA HIS A 32 -3.27 7.92 7.84
C HIS A 32 -3.80 6.93 6.79
N GLY A 33 -5.10 6.62 6.81
CA GLY A 33 -5.74 5.76 5.82
C GLY A 33 -5.73 6.33 4.39
N GLU A 34 -5.83 7.66 4.24
CA GLU A 34 -5.74 8.34 2.94
C GLU A 34 -4.32 8.27 2.38
N ALA A 35 -3.32 8.50 3.24
CA ALA A 35 -1.91 8.39 2.86
C ALA A 35 -1.56 6.96 2.42
N LEU A 36 -2.01 5.94 3.15
CA LEU A 36 -1.85 4.54 2.75
C LEU A 36 -2.52 4.27 1.40
N ALA A 37 -3.78 4.69 1.24
CA ALA A 37 -4.54 4.45 0.03
C ALA A 37 -3.92 5.11 -1.23
N ALA A 38 -3.29 6.28 -1.07
CA ALA A 38 -2.57 6.96 -2.15
C ALA A 38 -1.25 6.25 -2.54
N VAL A 39 -0.64 5.48 -1.64
CA VAL A 39 0.69 4.88 -1.82
C VAL A 39 0.61 3.42 -2.27
N TYR A 40 -0.35 2.65 -1.74
CA TYR A 40 -0.46 1.21 -2.00
C TYR A 40 -0.50 0.82 -3.49
N PRO A 41 -1.26 1.51 -4.37
CA PRO A 41 -1.28 1.18 -5.80
C PRO A 41 0.13 1.08 -6.42
N GLU A 42 0.94 2.12 -6.26
CA GLU A 42 2.29 2.15 -6.85
C GLU A 42 3.24 1.19 -6.13
N PHE A 43 3.12 1.07 -4.81
CA PHE A 43 3.96 0.13 -4.06
C PHE A 43 3.72 -1.32 -4.47
N MET A 44 2.48 -1.72 -4.70
CA MET A 44 2.17 -3.07 -5.16
C MET A 44 2.75 -3.34 -6.55
N ARG A 45 2.62 -2.39 -7.49
CA ARG A 45 3.23 -2.52 -8.83
C ARG A 45 4.75 -2.59 -8.77
N PHE A 46 5.36 -1.88 -7.83
CA PHE A 46 6.81 -1.93 -7.60
C PHE A 46 7.28 -3.27 -7.00
N THR A 47 6.47 -3.92 -6.14
CA THR A 47 6.93 -5.06 -5.32
C THR A 47 6.36 -6.42 -5.70
N TYR A 48 5.30 -6.52 -6.50
CA TYR A 48 4.62 -7.81 -6.72
C TYR A 48 5.55 -8.90 -7.27
N CYS A 49 6.46 -8.54 -8.18
CA CYS A 49 7.44 -9.47 -8.75
C CYS A 49 8.36 -10.10 -7.69
N SER A 50 8.58 -9.42 -6.57
CA SER A 50 9.43 -9.91 -5.47
C SER A 50 8.70 -10.85 -4.51
N ALA A 51 7.38 -10.98 -4.62
CA ALA A 51 6.57 -11.80 -3.72
C ALA A 51 5.37 -12.44 -4.43
N ILE A 52 5.60 -13.01 -5.61
CA ILE A 52 4.55 -13.50 -6.53
C ILE A 52 3.48 -14.33 -5.80
N GLN A 53 3.87 -15.36 -5.06
CA GLN A 53 2.92 -16.24 -4.35
C GLN A 53 1.99 -15.50 -3.37
N LYS A 54 2.51 -14.49 -2.66
CA LYS A 54 1.72 -13.69 -1.70
C LYS A 54 0.71 -12.81 -2.44
N PHE A 55 1.12 -12.18 -3.54
CA PHE A 55 0.22 -11.36 -4.36
C PHE A 55 -0.79 -12.21 -5.14
N ALA A 56 -0.43 -13.42 -5.58
CA ALA A 56 -1.36 -14.39 -6.17
C ALA A 56 -2.43 -14.80 -5.16
N THR A 57 -2.02 -15.06 -3.91
CA THR A 57 -2.95 -15.34 -2.80
C THR A 57 -3.92 -14.17 -2.58
N LEU A 58 -3.43 -12.92 -2.60
CA LEU A 58 -4.28 -11.73 -2.51
C LEU A 58 -5.33 -11.69 -3.63
N ALA A 59 -4.95 -11.94 -4.89
CA ALA A 59 -5.91 -11.98 -5.99
C ALA A 59 -7.01 -13.04 -5.75
N ARG A 60 -6.62 -14.26 -5.35
CA ARG A 60 -7.56 -15.36 -5.07
C ARG A 60 -8.48 -15.10 -3.87
N ILE A 61 -8.05 -14.29 -2.90
CA ILE A 61 -8.90 -13.83 -1.80
C ILE A 61 -9.98 -12.86 -2.30
N PHE A 62 -9.63 -11.97 -3.24
CA PHE A 62 -10.58 -11.02 -3.80
C PHE A 62 -11.52 -11.65 -4.84
N ASP A 63 -11.04 -12.66 -5.56
CA ASP A 63 -11.78 -13.33 -6.63
C ASP A 63 -11.31 -14.78 -6.78
N SER A 64 -12.20 -15.72 -6.47
CA SER A 64 -11.92 -17.16 -6.53
C SER A 64 -11.68 -17.67 -7.96
N ASP A 65 -12.07 -16.92 -9.00
CA ASP A 65 -11.88 -17.32 -10.40
C ASP A 65 -10.39 -17.36 -10.79
N PHE A 66 -9.51 -16.77 -9.97
CA PHE A 66 -8.06 -16.83 -10.13
C PHE A 66 -7.42 -18.11 -9.56
N THR A 67 -8.21 -19.06 -9.05
CA THR A 67 -7.68 -20.32 -8.49
C THR A 67 -6.90 -21.13 -9.52
N ASP A 68 -7.41 -21.21 -10.75
CA ASP A 68 -6.79 -21.99 -11.84
C ASP A 68 -5.80 -21.18 -12.69
N THR A 69 -5.56 -19.91 -12.33
CA THR A 69 -4.57 -19.06 -13.01
C THR A 69 -3.17 -19.22 -12.42
N THR A 70 -2.14 -18.99 -13.24
CA THR A 70 -0.75 -19.05 -12.75
C THR A 70 -0.50 -17.97 -11.71
N ASP A 71 0.42 -18.24 -10.78
CA ASP A 71 0.78 -17.31 -9.72
C ASP A 71 1.26 -15.96 -10.28
N GLU A 72 2.00 -15.95 -11.38
CA GLU A 72 2.46 -14.72 -12.04
C GLU A 72 1.29 -13.87 -12.55
N ALA A 73 0.32 -14.50 -13.21
CA ALA A 73 -0.85 -13.82 -13.74
C ALA A 73 -1.74 -13.28 -12.62
N ALA A 74 -2.00 -14.09 -11.59
CA ALA A 74 -2.77 -13.70 -10.41
C ALA A 74 -2.07 -12.57 -9.64
N ALA A 75 -0.76 -12.67 -9.40
CA ALA A 75 0.02 -11.65 -8.71
C ALA A 75 -0.04 -10.31 -9.42
N LYS A 76 0.17 -10.30 -10.74
CA LYS A 76 0.05 -9.07 -11.55
C LYS A 76 -1.36 -8.50 -11.50
N LYS A 77 -2.39 -9.35 -11.55
CA LYS A 77 -3.78 -8.91 -11.51
C LYS A 77 -4.15 -8.27 -10.17
N SER A 78 -3.60 -8.77 -9.05
CA SER A 78 -3.89 -8.27 -7.70
C SER A 78 -3.71 -6.74 -7.57
N CYS A 79 -2.73 -6.16 -8.27
CA CYS A 79 -2.52 -4.70 -8.30
C CYS A 79 -3.77 -3.96 -8.80
N SER A 80 -4.33 -4.39 -9.94
CA SER A 80 -5.55 -3.79 -10.50
C SER A 80 -6.79 -4.03 -9.62
N MET A 81 -6.85 -5.17 -8.93
CA MET A 81 -7.97 -5.48 -8.04
C MET A 81 -8.00 -4.55 -6.82
N ILE A 82 -6.83 -4.21 -6.27
CA ILE A 82 -6.71 -3.21 -5.21
C ILE A 82 -7.07 -1.82 -5.73
N ASP A 83 -6.65 -1.44 -6.94
CA ASP A 83 -7.10 -0.18 -7.55
C ASP A 83 -8.62 -0.10 -7.62
N ASP A 84 -9.27 -1.15 -8.11
CA ASP A 84 -10.72 -1.18 -8.30
C ASP A 84 -11.47 -1.21 -6.97
N PHE A 85 -10.93 -1.91 -5.96
CA PHE A 85 -11.43 -1.86 -4.60
C PHE A 85 -11.35 -0.44 -4.02
N LEU A 86 -10.19 0.21 -4.12
CA LEU A 86 -10.00 1.59 -3.65
C LEU A 86 -10.94 2.56 -4.37
N LYS A 87 -11.15 2.42 -5.68
CA LYS A 87 -12.12 3.25 -6.44
C LYS A 87 -13.53 3.03 -5.93
N LYS A 88 -13.93 1.77 -5.70
CA LYS A 88 -15.28 1.41 -5.22
C LYS A 88 -15.61 2.02 -3.86
N ILE A 89 -14.63 2.18 -2.98
CA ILE A 89 -14.82 2.76 -1.65
C ILE A 89 -14.48 4.26 -1.59
N GLY A 90 -14.17 4.91 -2.72
CA GLY A 90 -13.82 6.33 -2.76
C GLY A 90 -12.43 6.67 -2.21
N MET A 91 -11.53 5.69 -2.11
CA MET A 91 -10.17 5.82 -1.57
C MET A 91 -9.09 5.70 -2.64
N TYR A 92 -9.44 5.77 -3.93
CA TYR A 92 -8.44 5.86 -4.99
C TYR A 92 -7.91 7.30 -5.10
N LEU A 93 -6.94 7.60 -4.25
CA LEU A 93 -6.41 8.93 -4.01
C LEU A 93 -5.05 9.12 -4.66
N SER A 94 -4.62 10.37 -4.76
CA SER A 94 -3.27 10.73 -5.21
C SER A 94 -2.68 11.78 -4.28
N LEU A 95 -1.35 11.84 -4.18
CA LEU A 95 -0.66 12.85 -3.38
C LEU A 95 -1.06 14.28 -3.82
N LYS A 96 -1.20 14.50 -5.14
CA LYS A 96 -1.70 15.77 -5.68
C LYS A 96 -3.14 16.07 -5.25
N GLY A 97 -4.03 15.08 -5.29
CA GLY A 97 -5.41 15.22 -4.83
C GLY A 97 -5.51 15.55 -3.33
N LEU A 98 -4.59 15.01 -2.54
CA LEU A 98 -4.43 15.29 -1.11
C LEU A 98 -3.68 16.59 -0.81
N LYS A 99 -3.29 17.35 -1.85
CA LYS A 99 -2.56 18.62 -1.75
C LYS A 99 -1.20 18.49 -1.05
N VAL A 100 -0.50 17.37 -1.26
CA VAL A 100 0.91 17.25 -0.86
C VAL A 100 1.76 18.17 -1.73
N PRO A 101 2.52 19.12 -1.14
CA PRO A 101 3.38 20.01 -1.91
C PRO A 101 4.50 19.24 -2.62
N GLU A 102 4.74 19.54 -3.90
CA GLU A 102 5.75 18.83 -4.71
C GLU A 102 7.18 19.02 -4.15
N ASN A 103 7.46 20.19 -3.56
CA ASN A 103 8.73 20.49 -2.91
C ASN A 103 8.95 19.71 -1.60
N GLU A 104 7.91 19.15 -1.00
CA GLU A 104 8.02 18.30 0.20
C GLU A 104 8.31 16.83 -0.16
N LEU A 105 8.12 16.40 -1.42
CA LEU A 105 8.26 14.99 -1.80
C LEU A 105 9.63 14.41 -1.48
N LYS A 106 10.70 15.18 -1.72
CA LYS A 106 12.07 14.74 -1.42
C LYS A 106 12.26 14.52 0.08
N LYS A 107 11.77 15.44 0.89
CA LYS A 107 11.82 15.36 2.35
C LYS A 107 10.99 14.18 2.88
N ILE A 108 9.79 13.96 2.34
CA ILE A 108 8.94 12.82 2.68
C ILE A 108 9.66 11.51 2.35
N ALA A 109 10.27 11.40 1.17
CA ALA A 109 11.01 10.22 0.75
C ALA A 109 12.21 9.93 1.68
N ASP A 110 12.98 10.96 2.05
CA ASP A 110 14.13 10.81 2.96
C ASP A 110 13.65 10.30 4.35
N HIS A 111 12.62 10.91 4.94
CA HIS A 111 12.08 10.48 6.24
C HIS A 111 11.36 9.12 6.19
N SER A 112 10.90 8.67 5.02
CA SER A 112 10.28 7.34 4.88
C SER A 112 11.27 6.19 5.14
N MET A 113 12.58 6.49 5.11
CA MET A 113 13.66 5.55 5.39
C MET A 113 14.11 5.58 6.86
N GLU A 114 13.64 6.57 7.63
CA GLU A 114 13.95 6.74 9.06
C GLU A 114 12.90 6.02 9.90
N LEU A 115 12.97 4.68 9.93
CA LEU A 115 12.06 3.86 10.70
C LEU A 115 12.68 3.53 12.07
N PRO A 116 12.07 3.96 13.20
CA PRO A 116 12.62 3.74 14.54
C PRO A 116 12.71 2.25 14.93
N ASP A 117 12.05 1.36 14.19
CA ASP A 117 11.96 -0.07 14.48
C ASP A 117 13.07 -0.92 13.81
N TYR A 118 13.96 -0.31 13.01
CA TYR A 118 15.05 -1.00 12.29
C TYR A 118 16.46 -0.66 12.81
N THR A 119 16.60 -0.43 14.11
CA THR A 119 17.90 -0.35 14.82
C THR A 119 18.35 -1.69 15.37
#